data_AF-A0A3D2RYC0-F1
#
_entry.id   AF-A0A3D2RYC0-F1
#
_cell.length_a   1.000
_cell.length_b   1.000
_cell.length_c   1.000
_cell.angle_alpha   90.00
_cell.angle_beta   90.00
_cell.angle_gamma   90.00
#
_symmetry.space_group_name_H-M   'P 1'
#
loop_
_entity.id
_entity.type
_entity.pdbx_description
1 polymer ?
#
loop_
_entity_poly.entity_id
_entity_poly.type
_entity_poly.pdbx_seq_one_letter_code
_entity_poly.pdbx_strand_id
1 'polypeptide(L)'
;MSQIRLSADYSANNEQLSVVPGMVAYEEGEIRNKLLRLDQHCYVVQNEKAVGVCHAEDVQNSTAGTSMFLLAHALPLQVAQLGDPEFMRIYGLNMAYMTGAMANGIASEELVIASGKVGLLSSFGAAGLVPSRIEEAINKIQQALPNGPYVFNLIHSPSEDAIERGAVDLFLKYGVTTVEASAFLDLTPNIVRYRVAGLRLNAQNQVEIGNRVIAKISRTEVASKFMAPAPATILQKLLAEGKITEEQAQLAANIPMADDI
;
A
#
# COMPACT_ATOMS: atom_id res chain seq x y z
N MET A 1 19.82 0.04 0.29
CA MET A 1 20.55 -0.05 -1.00
C MET A 1 20.53 -1.49 -1.50
N SER A 2 19.43 -1.91 -2.12
CA SER A 2 19.37 -3.16 -2.88
C SER A 2 19.87 -2.88 -4.29
N GLN A 3 21.18 -3.02 -4.52
CA GLN A 3 21.67 -3.09 -5.89
C GLN A 3 21.27 -4.46 -6.45
N ILE A 4 20.16 -4.50 -7.18
CA ILE A 4 20.06 -5.47 -8.28
C ILE A 4 21.18 -5.06 -9.25
N ARG A 5 22.32 -5.76 -9.20
CA ARG A 5 23.37 -5.57 -10.20
C ARG A 5 22.87 -6.15 -11.52
N LEU A 6 22.16 -5.33 -12.30
CA LEU A 6 22.05 -5.51 -13.73
C LEU A 6 23.29 -4.87 -14.37
N SER A 7 24.48 -5.44 -14.16
CA SER A 7 25.63 -5.05 -14.96
C SER A 7 25.49 -5.69 -16.33
N ALA A 8 25.34 -4.85 -17.36
CA ALA A 8 25.42 -5.25 -18.77
C ALA A 8 26.83 -5.74 -19.17
N ASP A 9 27.80 -5.60 -18.28
CA ASP A 9 29.15 -6.15 -18.42
C ASP A 9 29.27 -7.43 -17.57
N TYR A 10 28.91 -8.56 -18.15
CA TYR A 10 29.41 -9.86 -17.71
C TYR A 10 30.92 -9.93 -18.05
N SER A 11 31.76 -9.19 -17.32
CA SER A 11 33.11 -9.68 -17.12
C SER A 11 32.93 -10.89 -16.23
N ALA A 12 33.08 -12.09 -16.79
CA ALA A 12 33.24 -13.30 -16.02
C ALA A 12 34.42 -13.07 -15.06
N ASN A 13 34.12 -12.57 -13.86
CA ASN A 13 35.02 -12.77 -12.75
C ASN A 13 35.13 -14.29 -12.66
N ASN A 14 36.36 -14.81 -12.63
CA ASN A 14 36.65 -16.23 -12.37
C ASN A 14 36.26 -16.61 -10.92
N GLU A 15 35.13 -16.11 -10.44
CA GLU A 15 34.59 -16.35 -9.12
C GLU A 15 34.06 -17.77 -9.12
N GLN A 16 34.70 -18.60 -8.31
CA GLN A 16 34.33 -20.00 -8.15
C GLN A 16 33.71 -20.19 -6.77
N LEU A 17 32.65 -20.99 -6.73
CA LEU A 17 32.03 -21.43 -5.50
C LEU A 17 32.32 -22.91 -5.29
N SER A 18 32.68 -23.27 -4.07
CA SER A 18 32.73 -24.67 -3.65
C SER A 18 31.33 -25.08 -3.24
N VAL A 19 30.66 -25.92 -4.04
CA VAL A 19 29.26 -26.29 -3.85
C VAL A 19 29.14 -27.79 -3.57
N VAL A 20 28.17 -28.17 -2.74
CA VAL A 20 27.85 -29.59 -2.52
C VAL A 20 27.31 -30.20 -3.82
N PRO A 21 27.96 -31.22 -4.42
CA PRO A 21 27.63 -31.70 -5.76
C PRO A 21 26.18 -32.16 -5.96
N GLY A 22 25.62 -32.79 -4.91
CA GLY A 22 24.23 -33.29 -4.92
C GLY A 22 23.16 -32.25 -4.61
N MET A 23 23.55 -31.01 -4.31
CA MET A 23 22.61 -29.93 -3.99
C MET A 23 22.40 -28.96 -5.16
N VAL A 24 23.10 -29.15 -6.28
CA VAL A 24 22.91 -28.37 -7.49
C VAL A 24 21.79 -29.00 -8.32
N ALA A 25 20.74 -28.22 -8.57
CA ALA A 25 19.65 -28.60 -9.45
C ALA A 25 20.05 -28.36 -10.90
N TYR A 26 19.96 -29.38 -11.74
CA TYR A 26 20.21 -29.29 -13.19
C TYR A 26 18.95 -29.57 -14.02
N GLU A 27 17.96 -30.24 -13.45
CA GLU A 27 16.68 -30.52 -14.12
C GLU A 27 15.70 -29.34 -13.96
N GLU A 28 14.89 -29.09 -14.98
CA GLU A 28 13.98 -27.94 -15.04
C GLU A 28 13.06 -27.84 -13.81
N GLY A 29 12.49 -28.96 -13.36
CA GLY A 29 11.60 -29.00 -12.21
C GLY A 29 12.30 -28.63 -10.90
N GLU A 30 13.53 -29.11 -10.70
CA GLU A 30 14.33 -28.82 -9.51
C GLU A 30 14.84 -27.37 -9.51
N ILE A 31 15.28 -26.89 -10.69
CA ILE A 31 15.65 -25.50 -10.90
C ILE A 31 14.47 -24.59 -10.54
N ARG A 32 13.28 -24.88 -11.06
CA ARG A 32 12.06 -24.13 -10.75
C ARG A 32 11.76 -24.13 -9.26
N ASN A 33 11.88 -25.28 -8.59
CA ASN A 33 11.65 -25.37 -7.15
C ASN A 33 12.62 -24.51 -6.33
N LYS A 34 13.91 -24.48 -6.71
CA LYS A 34 14.89 -23.61 -6.05
C LYS A 34 14.63 -22.14 -6.32
N LEU A 35 14.29 -21.76 -7.56
CA LEU A 35 13.98 -20.37 -7.92
C LEU A 35 12.72 -19.83 -7.25
N LEU A 36 11.73 -20.68 -6.95
CA LEU A 36 10.50 -20.28 -6.25
C LEU A 36 10.70 -20.02 -4.75
N ARG A 37 11.86 -20.35 -4.18
CA ARG A 37 12.22 -19.99 -2.80
C ARG A 37 12.83 -18.58 -2.75
N LEU A 38 11.96 -17.58 -2.88
CA LEU A 38 12.36 -16.16 -2.94
C LEU A 38 13.08 -15.67 -1.67
N ASP A 39 12.89 -16.35 -0.54
CA ASP A 39 13.57 -16.08 0.73
C ASP A 39 15.03 -16.56 0.76
N GLN A 40 15.48 -17.27 -0.26
CA GLN A 40 16.82 -17.85 -0.35
C GLN A 40 17.69 -17.13 -1.37
N HIS A 41 18.97 -16.98 -1.03
CA HIS A 41 19.96 -16.51 -1.99
C HIS A 41 20.23 -17.62 -2.98
N CYS A 42 19.89 -17.40 -4.25
CA CYS A 42 20.10 -18.35 -5.34
C CYS A 42 21.39 -18.03 -6.10
N TYR A 43 22.17 -19.06 -6.41
CA TYR A 43 23.33 -19.01 -7.28
C TYR A 43 23.08 -19.83 -8.54
N VAL A 44 23.45 -19.28 -9.69
CA VAL A 44 23.54 -19.99 -10.97
C VAL A 44 24.99 -20.34 -11.17
N VAL A 45 25.29 -21.64 -11.21
CA VAL A 45 26.65 -22.17 -11.26
C VAL A 45 26.83 -23.05 -12.49
N GLN A 46 28.07 -23.14 -12.98
CA GLN A 46 28.42 -23.98 -14.11
C GLN A 46 29.57 -24.92 -13.76
N ASN A 47 29.35 -26.21 -14.02
CA ASN A 47 30.41 -27.21 -14.11
C ASN A 47 30.85 -27.38 -15.59
N GLU A 48 31.76 -28.31 -15.88
CA GLU A 48 32.28 -28.52 -17.25
C GLU A 48 31.21 -28.88 -18.30
N LYS A 49 30.03 -29.36 -17.88
CA LYS A 49 29.00 -29.95 -18.76
C LYS A 49 27.65 -29.24 -18.72
N ALA A 50 27.30 -28.60 -17.61
CA ALA A 50 25.96 -28.10 -17.39
C ALA A 50 25.93 -26.86 -16.46
N VAL A 51 24.89 -26.07 -16.65
CA VAL A 51 24.50 -24.96 -15.77
C VAL A 51 23.41 -25.47 -14.83
N GLY A 52 23.53 -25.13 -13.54
CA GLY A 52 22.56 -25.50 -12.52
C GLY A 52 22.34 -24.39 -11.50
N VAL A 53 21.44 -24.64 -10.56
CA VAL A 53 21.06 -23.69 -9.50
C VAL A 53 21.25 -24.31 -8.13
N CYS A 54 21.81 -23.54 -7.19
CA CYS A 54 21.90 -23.91 -5.78
C CYS A 54 21.57 -22.71 -4.89
N HIS A 55 21.34 -22.96 -3.60
CA HIS A 55 21.12 -21.92 -2.59
C HIS A 55 22.42 -21.62 -1.84
N ALA A 56 22.46 -20.52 -1.10
CA ALA A 56 23.65 -20.18 -0.31
C ALA A 56 24.00 -21.19 0.79
N GLU A 57 23.01 -21.89 1.33
CA GLU A 57 23.24 -22.99 2.27
C GLU A 57 23.96 -24.20 1.63
N ASP A 58 23.90 -24.32 0.30
CA ASP A 58 24.56 -25.39 -0.46
C ASP A 58 26.05 -25.09 -0.75
N VAL A 59 26.49 -23.86 -0.49
CA VAL A 59 27.88 -23.40 -0.70
C VAL A 59 28.70 -23.69 0.57
N GLN A 60 29.88 -24.26 0.41
CA GLN A 60 30.80 -24.56 1.50
C GLN A 60 32.06 -23.71 1.45
N ASN A 61 32.59 -23.38 2.63
CA ASN A 61 33.92 -22.74 2.76
C ASN A 61 35.08 -23.75 2.78
N SER A 62 34.85 -25.01 2.39
CA SER A 62 35.81 -26.12 2.53
C SER A 62 36.26 -26.71 1.19
N THR A 63 37.34 -27.48 1.22
CA THR A 63 37.89 -28.26 0.09
C THR A 63 37.06 -29.51 -0.26
N ALA A 64 35.97 -29.81 0.45
CA ALA A 64 35.12 -30.99 0.20
C ALA A 64 34.02 -30.75 -0.85
N GLY A 65 33.73 -29.49 -1.20
CA GLY A 65 32.82 -29.15 -2.28
C GLY A 65 33.47 -29.24 -3.66
N THR A 66 32.65 -29.30 -4.71
CA THR A 66 33.15 -29.19 -6.09
C THR A 66 33.20 -27.74 -6.48
N SER A 67 34.36 -27.31 -7.01
CA SER A 67 34.52 -25.96 -7.54
C SER A 67 33.69 -25.79 -8.80
N MET A 68 32.80 -24.80 -8.82
CA MET A 68 31.96 -24.45 -9.97
C MET A 68 32.07 -22.96 -10.25
N PHE A 69 31.99 -22.57 -11.53
CA PHE A 69 31.99 -21.16 -11.91
C PHE A 69 30.67 -20.52 -11.50
N LEU A 70 30.73 -19.40 -10.79
CA LEU A 70 29.56 -18.57 -10.52
C LEU A 70 29.22 -17.77 -11.77
N LEU A 71 28.06 -18.04 -12.35
CA LEU A 71 27.55 -17.28 -13.49
C LEU A 71 26.70 -16.10 -13.01
N ALA A 72 25.72 -16.36 -12.15
CA ALA A 72 24.79 -15.34 -11.69
C ALA A 72 24.36 -15.58 -10.25
N HIS A 73 23.77 -14.59 -9.60
CA HIS A 73 23.12 -14.77 -8.31
C HIS A 73 21.92 -13.85 -8.14
N ALA A 74 20.93 -14.31 -7.37
CA ALA A 74 19.76 -13.54 -6.98
C ALA A 74 19.68 -13.52 -5.46
N LEU A 75 19.70 -12.32 -4.87
CA LEU A 75 19.56 -12.14 -3.44
C LEU A 75 18.13 -12.49 -2.98
N PRO A 76 17.95 -12.86 -1.70
CA PRO A 76 16.62 -13.01 -1.12
C PRO A 76 15.75 -11.77 -1.34
N LEU A 77 14.50 -11.99 -1.73
CA LEU A 77 13.48 -10.98 -1.91
C LEU A 77 12.23 -11.37 -1.14
N GLN A 78 11.93 -10.63 -0.08
CA GLN A 78 10.68 -10.75 0.66
C GLN A 78 9.60 -9.87 0.07
N VAL A 79 8.34 -10.30 0.20
CA VAL A 79 7.17 -9.56 -0.30
C VAL A 79 7.12 -8.13 0.25
N ALA A 80 7.51 -7.94 1.52
CA ALA A 80 7.58 -6.62 2.15
C ALA A 80 8.63 -5.67 1.53
N GLN A 81 9.48 -6.14 0.62
CA GLN A 81 10.41 -5.28 -0.13
C GLN A 81 9.80 -4.72 -1.42
N LEU A 82 8.59 -5.16 -1.81
CA LEU A 82 7.89 -4.68 -2.98
C LEU A 82 6.99 -3.50 -2.62
N GLY A 83 7.17 -2.38 -3.33
CA GLY A 83 6.41 -1.15 -3.14
C GLY A 83 7.08 -0.15 -2.19
N ASP A 84 6.30 0.81 -1.70
CA ASP A 84 6.78 1.85 -0.79
C ASP A 84 6.70 1.37 0.68
N PRO A 85 7.82 1.31 1.43
CA PRO A 85 7.79 0.93 2.84
C PRO A 85 7.02 1.92 3.72
N GLU A 86 6.94 3.20 3.35
CA GLU A 86 6.16 4.20 4.10
C GLU A 86 4.66 3.97 3.97
N PHE A 87 4.16 3.53 2.81
CA PHE A 87 2.77 3.12 2.63
C PHE A 87 2.41 2.00 3.62
N MET A 88 3.25 0.96 3.69
CA MET A 88 3.04 -0.13 4.65
C MET A 88 3.14 0.34 6.10
N ARG A 89 4.09 1.24 6.42
CA ARG A 89 4.25 1.78 7.78
C ARG A 89 3.06 2.62 8.22
N ILE A 90 2.53 3.48 7.34
CA ILE A 90 1.41 4.37 7.61
C ILE A 90 0.14 3.57 7.88
N TYR A 91 -0.12 2.54 7.08
CA TYR A 91 -1.35 1.75 7.15
C TYR A 91 -1.22 0.44 7.94
N GLY A 92 -0.04 0.11 8.47
CA GLY A 92 0.20 -1.11 9.25
C GLY A 92 0.08 -2.41 8.43
N LEU A 93 0.68 -2.45 7.24
CA LEU A 93 0.52 -3.54 6.27
C LEU A 93 1.71 -4.49 6.21
N ASN A 94 1.43 -5.72 5.76
CA ASN A 94 2.45 -6.75 5.47
C ASN A 94 2.92 -6.72 4.00
N MET A 95 2.16 -6.07 3.13
CA MET A 95 2.44 -5.93 1.70
C MET A 95 1.88 -4.59 1.22
N ALA A 96 2.59 -3.92 0.32
CA ALA A 96 2.12 -2.68 -0.31
C ALA A 96 1.01 -2.97 -1.33
N TYR A 97 -0.17 -3.34 -0.81
CA TYR A 97 -1.29 -3.81 -1.60
C TYR A 97 -2.63 -3.43 -0.97
N MET A 98 -3.59 -3.14 -1.84
CA MET A 98 -4.95 -2.78 -1.48
C MET A 98 -5.93 -3.45 -2.45
N THR A 99 -7.04 -3.98 -1.94
CA THR A 99 -8.21 -4.27 -2.78
C THR A 99 -9.07 -3.01 -2.92
N GLY A 100 -9.32 -2.59 -4.17
CA GLY A 100 -10.15 -1.43 -4.45
C GLY A 100 -11.63 -1.69 -4.20
N ALA A 101 -12.39 -0.62 -3.96
CA ALA A 101 -13.83 -0.74 -3.74
C ALA A 101 -14.57 -1.29 -4.97
N MET A 102 -15.59 -2.10 -4.67
CA MET A 102 -16.56 -2.61 -5.63
C MET A 102 -17.95 -2.25 -5.09
N ALA A 103 -18.72 -1.47 -5.86
CA ALA A 103 -19.96 -0.83 -5.42
C ALA A 103 -21.02 -1.80 -4.87
N ASN A 104 -22.05 -1.25 -4.21
CA ASN A 104 -23.19 -1.96 -3.65
C ASN A 104 -22.80 -3.07 -2.66
N GLY A 105 -21.70 -2.87 -1.94
CA GLY A 105 -21.19 -3.85 -0.97
C GLY A 105 -20.59 -5.12 -1.60
N ILE A 106 -20.28 -5.14 -2.90
CA ILE A 106 -19.55 -6.25 -3.53
C ILE A 106 -18.18 -6.41 -2.86
N ALA A 107 -17.49 -5.30 -2.61
CA ALA A 107 -16.40 -5.27 -1.65
C ALA A 107 -17.01 -5.25 -0.25
N SER A 108 -17.38 -6.43 0.24
CA SER A 108 -18.20 -6.63 1.44
C SER A 108 -17.40 -6.48 2.73
N GLU A 109 -18.10 -6.47 3.86
CA GLU A 109 -17.46 -6.52 5.17
C GLU A 109 -16.61 -7.76 5.34
N GLU A 110 -17.04 -8.92 4.83
CA GLU A 110 -16.26 -10.16 4.89
C GLU A 110 -14.92 -10.03 4.16
N LEU A 111 -14.93 -9.43 2.95
CA LEU A 111 -13.70 -9.20 2.20
C LEU A 111 -12.76 -8.25 2.95
N VAL A 112 -13.30 -7.15 3.48
CA VAL A 112 -12.51 -6.15 4.20
C VAL A 112 -11.93 -6.74 5.48
N ILE A 113 -12.74 -7.47 6.24
CA ILE A 113 -12.32 -8.12 7.50
C ILE A 113 -11.27 -9.21 7.22
N ALA A 114 -11.48 -10.05 6.21
CA ALA A 114 -10.53 -11.09 5.84
C ALA A 114 -9.18 -10.49 5.43
N SER A 115 -9.19 -9.42 4.63
CA SER A 115 -7.98 -8.71 4.20
C SER A 115 -7.26 -8.04 5.38
N GLY A 116 -7.98 -7.31 6.22
CA GLY A 116 -7.39 -6.62 7.37
C GLY A 116 -6.75 -7.58 8.37
N LYS A 117 -7.35 -8.75 8.62
CA LYS A 117 -6.79 -9.78 9.51
C LYS A 117 -5.43 -10.33 9.07
N VAL A 118 -5.11 -10.27 7.78
CA VAL A 118 -3.81 -10.68 7.24
C VAL A 118 -2.88 -9.49 6.95
N GLY A 119 -3.24 -8.28 7.40
CA GLY A 119 -2.44 -7.07 7.23
C GLY A 119 -2.45 -6.52 5.80
N LEU A 120 -3.59 -6.64 5.10
CA LEU A 120 -3.82 -6.05 3.79
C LEU A 120 -4.92 -4.99 3.85
N LEU A 121 -4.78 -3.95 3.03
CA LEU A 121 -5.78 -2.90 2.94
C LEU A 121 -6.94 -3.33 2.04
N SER A 122 -8.17 -2.94 2.40
CA SER A 122 -9.36 -3.23 1.59
C SER A 122 -10.40 -2.13 1.77
N SER A 123 -10.93 -1.64 0.65
CA SER A 123 -11.93 -0.57 0.64
C SER A 123 -13.34 -1.13 0.52
N PHE A 124 -14.14 -0.91 1.55
CA PHE A 124 -15.54 -1.29 1.57
C PHE A 124 -16.34 -0.54 0.48
N GLY A 125 -17.16 -1.29 -0.24
CA GLY A 125 -17.96 -0.84 -1.37
C GLY A 125 -19.17 0.01 -1.02
N ALA A 126 -18.98 1.19 -0.43
CA ALA A 126 -20.07 2.04 0.05
C ALA A 126 -20.93 2.69 -1.06
N ALA A 127 -20.39 2.83 -2.27
CA ALA A 127 -21.11 3.43 -3.40
C ALA A 127 -22.44 2.72 -3.68
N GLY A 128 -23.53 3.50 -3.76
CA GLY A 128 -24.88 2.98 -4.04
C GLY A 128 -25.63 2.42 -2.81
N LEU A 129 -24.99 2.37 -1.63
CA LEU A 129 -25.65 1.94 -0.39
C LEU A 129 -26.31 3.11 0.34
N VAL A 130 -27.42 2.83 1.01
CA VAL A 130 -28.09 3.81 1.87
C VAL A 130 -27.30 4.04 3.17
N PRO A 131 -27.41 5.22 3.82
CA PRO A 131 -26.62 5.56 5.01
C PRO A 131 -26.68 4.54 6.15
N SER A 132 -27.85 3.96 6.44
CA SER A 132 -28.01 2.95 7.50
C SER A 132 -27.19 1.69 7.22
N ARG A 133 -27.10 1.27 5.95
CA ARG A 133 -26.31 0.10 5.54
C ARG A 133 -24.81 0.36 5.65
N ILE A 134 -24.38 1.59 5.37
CA ILE A 134 -22.98 2.01 5.57
C ILE A 134 -22.64 2.02 7.07
N GLU A 135 -23.53 2.55 7.91
CA GLU A 135 -23.39 2.56 9.37
C GLU A 135 -23.27 1.14 9.95
N GLU A 136 -24.10 0.20 9.50
CA GLU A 136 -23.98 -1.22 9.85
C GLU A 136 -22.61 -1.81 9.46
N ALA A 137 -22.12 -1.50 8.25
CA ALA A 137 -20.83 -1.97 7.78
C ALA A 137 -19.67 -1.40 8.61
N ILE A 138 -19.71 -0.10 8.96
CA ILE A 138 -18.70 0.54 9.81
C ILE A 138 -18.61 -0.18 11.15
N ASN A 139 -19.75 -0.36 11.84
CA ASN A 139 -19.78 -1.01 13.13
C ASN A 139 -19.23 -2.45 13.07
N LYS A 140 -19.64 -3.23 12.06
CA LYS A 140 -19.19 -4.61 11.87
C LYS A 140 -17.68 -4.70 11.59
N ILE A 141 -17.17 -3.86 10.70
CA ILE A 141 -15.74 -3.84 10.33
C ILE A 141 -14.90 -3.38 11.52
N GLN A 142 -15.28 -2.30 12.21
CA GLN A 142 -14.55 -1.78 13.37
C GLN A 142 -14.56 -2.76 14.55
N GLN A 143 -15.66 -3.49 14.77
CA GLN A 143 -15.70 -4.53 15.80
C GLN A 143 -14.69 -5.65 15.51
N ALA A 144 -14.52 -6.03 14.25
CA ALA A 144 -13.60 -7.08 13.85
C ALA A 144 -12.14 -6.59 13.68
N LEU A 145 -11.95 -5.32 13.38
CA LEU A 145 -10.66 -4.66 13.12
C LEU A 145 -10.56 -3.34 13.92
N PRO A 146 -10.50 -3.39 15.27
CA PRO A 146 -10.54 -2.20 16.12
C PRO A 146 -9.37 -1.23 15.88
N ASN A 147 -8.23 -1.76 15.39
CA ASN A 147 -7.03 -0.99 15.06
C ASN A 147 -6.77 -0.95 13.55
N GLY A 148 -7.76 -1.32 12.72
CA GLY A 148 -7.57 -1.49 11.28
C GLY A 148 -6.77 -2.74 10.89
N PRO A 149 -6.21 -2.78 9.67
CA PRO A 149 -6.44 -1.81 8.58
C PRO A 149 -7.77 -2.05 7.86
N TYR A 150 -8.47 -0.97 7.52
CA TYR A 150 -9.64 -0.98 6.62
C TYR A 150 -9.81 0.39 5.97
N VAL A 151 -10.52 0.43 4.84
CA VAL A 151 -10.85 1.67 4.11
C VAL A 151 -12.33 1.68 3.78
N PHE A 152 -12.91 2.86 3.67
CA PHE A 152 -14.24 3.04 3.09
C PHE A 152 -14.16 3.83 1.78
N ASN A 153 -14.91 3.39 0.79
CA ASN A 153 -15.05 4.16 -0.43
C ASN A 153 -15.85 5.45 -0.17
N LEU A 154 -15.32 6.59 -0.59
CA LEU A 154 -16.07 7.82 -0.76
C LEU A 154 -16.17 8.07 -2.27
N ILE A 155 -17.35 7.85 -2.83
CA ILE A 155 -17.61 8.09 -4.24
C ILE A 155 -18.15 9.50 -4.45
N HIS A 156 -17.57 10.23 -5.41
CA HIS A 156 -18.12 11.50 -5.83
C HIS A 156 -19.45 11.28 -6.54
N SER A 157 -20.47 12.03 -6.12
CA SER A 157 -21.83 11.99 -6.70
C SER A 157 -22.22 13.39 -7.16
N PRO A 158 -21.82 13.83 -8.39
CA PRO A 158 -22.01 15.22 -8.84
C PRO A 158 -23.46 15.71 -8.81
N SER A 159 -24.40 14.81 -9.05
CA SER A 159 -25.84 15.11 -9.06
C SER A 159 -26.47 15.13 -7.66
N GLU A 160 -25.77 14.60 -6.65
CA GLU A 160 -26.33 14.32 -5.32
C GLU A 160 -25.30 14.57 -4.19
N ASP A 161 -24.96 15.84 -3.95
CA ASP A 161 -24.02 16.25 -2.89
C ASP A 161 -24.42 15.73 -1.49
N ALA A 162 -25.72 15.54 -1.24
CA ALA A 162 -26.23 15.00 0.01
C ALA A 162 -25.72 13.58 0.33
N ILE A 163 -25.47 12.76 -0.70
CA ILE A 163 -24.92 11.40 -0.53
C ILE A 163 -23.48 11.50 -0.03
N GLU A 164 -22.66 12.30 -0.71
CA GLU A 164 -21.25 12.48 -0.35
C GLU A 164 -21.11 13.10 1.05
N ARG A 165 -21.92 14.12 1.35
CA ARG A 165 -21.98 14.76 2.67
C ARG A 165 -22.39 13.79 3.77
N GLY A 166 -23.43 12.99 3.54
CA GLY A 166 -23.92 12.00 4.50
C GLY A 166 -22.90 10.91 4.79
N ALA A 167 -22.16 10.45 3.78
CA ALA A 167 -21.06 9.51 3.96
C ALA A 167 -19.92 10.12 4.80
N VAL A 168 -19.50 11.36 4.51
CA VAL A 168 -18.49 12.06 5.31
C VAL A 168 -18.95 12.28 6.75
N ASP A 169 -20.21 12.65 6.97
CA ASP A 169 -20.77 12.79 8.32
C ASP A 169 -20.71 11.47 9.10
N LEU A 170 -21.05 10.34 8.47
CA LEU A 170 -20.91 9.02 9.07
C LEU A 170 -19.44 8.67 9.37
N PHE A 171 -18.54 8.87 8.42
CA PHE A 171 -17.12 8.56 8.59
C PHE A 171 -16.50 9.35 9.74
N LEU A 172 -16.80 10.66 9.84
CA LEU A 172 -16.34 11.49 10.95
C LEU A 172 -16.98 11.09 12.28
N LYS A 173 -18.29 10.77 12.30
CA LYS A 173 -19.02 10.33 13.50
C LYS A 173 -18.42 9.06 14.10
N TYR A 174 -18.05 8.10 13.25
CA TYR A 174 -17.56 6.79 13.67
C TYR A 174 -16.04 6.67 13.71
N GLY A 175 -15.30 7.75 13.42
CA GLY A 175 -13.84 7.71 13.41
C GLY A 175 -13.27 6.78 12.34
N VAL A 176 -13.87 6.75 11.15
CA VAL A 176 -13.28 6.10 9.97
C VAL A 176 -12.12 6.97 9.49
N THR A 177 -10.90 6.52 9.72
CA THR A 177 -9.67 7.31 9.52
C THR A 177 -9.03 7.16 8.15
N THR A 178 -9.54 6.28 7.27
CA THR A 178 -9.01 6.15 5.91
C THR A 178 -10.14 6.00 4.89
N VAL A 179 -10.10 6.80 3.82
CA VAL A 179 -11.04 6.70 2.69
C VAL A 179 -10.34 6.51 1.35
N GLU A 180 -10.97 5.76 0.47
CA GLU A 180 -10.65 5.71 -0.96
C GLU A 180 -11.58 6.70 -1.68
N ALA A 181 -11.06 7.86 -2.04
CA ALA A 181 -11.78 8.87 -2.80
C ALA A 181 -11.81 8.47 -4.28
N SER A 182 -13.00 8.26 -4.84
CA SER A 182 -13.16 7.75 -6.21
C SER A 182 -14.17 8.55 -7.03
N ALA A 183 -13.98 8.56 -8.35
CA ALA A 183 -14.82 9.28 -9.32
C ALA A 183 -14.86 10.82 -9.18
N PHE A 184 -13.98 11.41 -8.36
CA PHE A 184 -13.86 12.86 -8.23
C PHE A 184 -13.37 13.49 -9.54
N LEU A 185 -14.05 14.57 -9.94
CA LEU A 185 -13.65 15.43 -11.06
C LEU A 185 -12.92 16.70 -10.57
N ASP A 186 -13.19 17.08 -9.32
CA ASP A 186 -12.58 18.19 -8.61
C ASP A 186 -12.61 17.90 -7.10
N LEU A 187 -11.89 18.68 -6.31
CA LEU A 187 -12.06 18.68 -4.86
C LEU A 187 -13.43 19.27 -4.51
N THR A 188 -14.12 18.61 -3.59
CA THR A 188 -15.40 19.09 -3.05
C THR A 188 -15.22 19.57 -1.61
N PRO A 189 -16.13 20.41 -1.08
CA PRO A 189 -16.14 20.75 0.33
C PRO A 189 -16.19 19.52 1.26
N ASN A 190 -16.84 18.41 0.86
CA ASN A 190 -16.97 17.25 1.75
C ASN A 190 -15.64 16.47 1.88
N ILE A 191 -14.92 16.20 0.78
CA ILE A 191 -13.61 15.52 0.89
C ILE A 191 -12.55 16.41 1.55
N VAL A 192 -12.60 17.73 1.31
CA VAL A 192 -11.75 18.70 2.04
C VAL A 192 -12.07 18.67 3.52
N ARG A 193 -13.35 18.72 3.91
CA ARG A 193 -13.76 18.62 5.32
C ARG A 193 -13.29 17.32 5.95
N TYR A 194 -13.46 16.18 5.28
CA TYR A 194 -13.01 14.89 5.79
C TYR A 194 -11.51 14.91 6.10
N ARG A 195 -10.68 15.33 5.12
CA ARG A 195 -9.23 15.42 5.26
C ARG A 195 -8.82 16.33 6.41
N VAL A 196 -9.38 17.53 6.45
CA VAL A 196 -8.96 18.61 7.35
C VAL A 196 -9.42 18.38 8.79
N ALA A 197 -10.59 17.76 8.99
CA ALA A 197 -11.09 17.43 10.33
C ALA A 197 -10.19 16.46 11.11
N GLY A 198 -9.33 15.70 10.41
CA GLY A 198 -8.37 14.79 11.04
C GLY A 198 -7.03 15.43 11.39
N LEU A 199 -6.81 16.72 11.11
CA LEU A 199 -5.54 17.39 11.36
C LEU A 199 -5.42 17.88 12.80
N ARG A 200 -4.24 17.67 13.39
CA ARG A 200 -3.86 18.20 14.70
C ARG A 200 -2.34 18.36 14.79
N LEU A 201 -1.87 19.08 15.80
CA LEU A 201 -0.47 19.05 16.20
C LEU A 201 -0.24 17.94 17.23
N ASN A 202 0.86 17.20 17.09
CA ASN A 202 1.31 16.26 18.11
C ASN A 202 2.05 16.98 19.25
N ALA A 203 2.49 16.22 20.28
CA ALA A 203 3.21 16.77 21.43
C ALA A 203 4.56 17.43 21.08
N GLN A 204 5.08 17.23 19.86
CA GLN A 204 6.31 17.82 19.33
C GLN A 204 6.02 18.99 18.36
N ASN A 205 4.79 19.50 18.31
CA ASN A 205 4.34 20.55 17.38
C ASN A 205 4.52 20.19 15.89
N GLN A 206 4.44 18.91 15.55
CA GLN A 206 4.43 18.44 14.16
C GLN A 206 3.01 18.12 13.71
N VAL A 207 2.72 18.32 12.43
CA VAL A 207 1.40 18.00 11.86
C VAL A 207 1.17 16.49 11.89
N GLU A 208 0.11 16.08 12.57
CA GLU A 208 -0.40 14.72 12.57
C GLU A 208 -1.65 14.64 11.69
N ILE A 209 -1.63 13.70 10.75
CA ILE A 209 -2.71 13.45 9.80
C ILE A 209 -3.53 12.25 10.31
N GLY A 210 -4.66 12.53 10.95
CA GLY A 210 -5.57 11.51 11.48
C GLY A 210 -6.54 10.92 10.47
N ASN A 211 -6.95 11.70 9.46
CA ASN A 211 -7.83 11.24 8.38
C ASN A 211 -7.05 11.16 7.06
N ARG A 212 -6.83 9.94 6.59
CA ARG A 212 -6.05 9.59 5.40
C ARG A 212 -6.93 9.48 4.17
N VAL A 213 -6.40 9.88 3.02
CA VAL A 213 -7.11 9.85 1.75
C VAL A 213 -6.23 9.18 0.70
N ILE A 214 -6.78 8.14 0.08
CA ILE A 214 -6.23 7.46 -1.11
C ILE A 214 -7.10 7.88 -2.30
N ALA A 215 -6.56 8.65 -3.24
CA ALA A 215 -7.35 9.23 -4.33
C ALA A 215 -7.20 8.41 -5.63
N LYS A 216 -8.20 7.58 -5.93
CA LYS A 216 -8.22 6.77 -7.16
C LYS A 216 -8.61 7.61 -8.37
N ILE A 217 -7.64 7.85 -9.25
CA ILE A 217 -7.77 8.76 -10.39
C ILE A 217 -7.31 8.12 -11.72
N SER A 218 -7.64 8.78 -12.82
CA SER A 218 -7.16 8.43 -14.17
C SER A 218 -6.77 9.65 -15.01
N ARG A 219 -6.75 10.84 -14.39
CA ARG A 219 -6.55 12.12 -15.06
C ARG A 219 -5.57 12.99 -14.28
N THR A 220 -4.55 13.51 -14.96
CA THR A 220 -3.47 14.27 -14.34
C THR A 220 -3.95 15.57 -13.70
N GLU A 221 -4.95 16.22 -14.29
CA GLU A 221 -5.54 17.46 -13.76
C GLU A 221 -6.27 17.25 -12.43
N VAL A 222 -6.78 16.04 -12.18
CA VAL A 222 -7.36 15.66 -10.88
C VAL A 222 -6.26 15.27 -9.90
N ALA A 223 -5.23 14.55 -10.37
CA ALA A 223 -4.04 14.19 -9.59
C ALA A 223 -3.40 15.42 -8.93
N SER A 224 -3.13 16.46 -9.72
CA SER A 224 -2.49 17.68 -9.23
C SER A 224 -3.26 18.34 -8.09
N LYS A 225 -4.59 18.21 -8.05
CA LYS A 225 -5.42 18.78 -6.99
C LYS A 225 -5.33 17.97 -5.70
N PHE A 226 -5.32 16.64 -5.78
CA PHE A 226 -5.15 15.78 -4.60
C PHE A 226 -3.71 15.80 -4.05
N MET A 227 -2.71 16.00 -4.92
CA MET A 227 -1.31 16.19 -4.51
C MET A 227 -1.02 17.59 -3.94
N ALA A 228 -1.92 18.55 -4.14
CA ALA A 228 -1.80 19.91 -3.61
C ALA A 228 -2.54 20.07 -2.27
N PRO A 229 -2.23 21.12 -1.49
CA PRO A 229 -3.02 21.50 -0.34
C PRO A 229 -4.46 21.87 -0.67
N ALA A 230 -5.31 21.84 0.35
CA ALA A 230 -6.72 22.23 0.24
C ALA A 230 -6.85 23.68 -0.25
N PRO A 231 -7.75 23.97 -1.22
CA PRO A 231 -7.96 25.34 -1.69
C PRO A 231 -8.44 26.27 -0.58
N ALA A 232 -7.79 27.44 -0.45
CA ALA A 232 -8.12 28.43 0.58
C ALA A 232 -9.60 28.86 0.57
N THR A 233 -10.22 28.94 -0.61
CA THR A 233 -11.64 29.28 -0.77
C THR A 233 -12.56 28.25 -0.13
N ILE A 234 -12.24 26.95 -0.24
CA ILE A 234 -13.01 25.87 0.39
C ILE A 234 -12.77 25.88 1.90
N LEU A 235 -11.53 26.07 2.35
CA LEU A 235 -11.20 26.17 3.77
C LEU A 235 -11.96 27.33 4.46
N GLN A 236 -11.97 28.51 3.85
CA GLN A 236 -12.70 29.68 4.37
C GLN A 236 -14.20 29.41 4.47
N LYS A 237 -14.78 28.75 3.48
CA LYS A 237 -16.20 28.35 3.51
C LYS A 237 -16.48 27.40 4.67
N LEU A 238 -15.68 26.35 4.82
CA LEU A 238 -15.84 25.36 5.89
C LEU A 238 -15.66 25.98 7.28
N LEU A 239 -14.72 26.92 7.42
CA LEU A 239 -14.50 27.67 8.65
C LEU A 239 -15.71 28.55 8.99
N ALA A 240 -16.25 29.29 8.01
CA ALA A 240 -17.43 30.13 8.20
C ALA A 240 -18.69 29.31 8.57
N GLU A 241 -18.78 28.06 8.09
CA GLU A 241 -19.83 27.11 8.44
C GLU A 241 -19.58 26.38 9.77
N GLY A 242 -18.48 26.65 10.47
CA GLY A 242 -18.10 25.99 11.73
C GLY A 242 -17.81 24.50 11.58
N LYS A 243 -17.44 24.04 10.38
CA LYS A 243 -17.17 22.62 10.08
C LYS A 243 -15.74 22.20 10.37
N ILE A 244 -14.82 23.16 10.48
CA ILE A 244 -13.41 22.98 10.85
C ILE A 244 -12.97 24.13 11.77
N THR A 245 -11.87 23.96 12.48
CA THR A 245 -11.26 25.01 13.31
C THR A 245 -10.25 25.86 12.53
N GLU A 246 -9.87 27.02 13.08
CA GLU A 246 -8.81 27.85 12.51
C GLU A 246 -7.47 27.11 12.44
N GLU A 247 -7.12 26.37 13.51
CA GLU A 247 -5.91 25.55 13.56
C GLU A 247 -5.91 24.50 12.44
N GLN A 248 -7.02 23.77 12.27
CA GLN A 248 -7.16 22.77 11.19
C GLN A 248 -7.00 23.42 9.81
N ALA A 249 -7.60 24.58 9.58
CA ALA A 249 -7.46 25.31 8.32
C ALA A 249 -6.02 25.76 8.05
N GLN A 250 -5.29 26.20 9.08
CA GLN A 250 -3.87 26.58 8.97
C GLN A 250 -2.98 25.36 8.67
N LEU A 251 -3.21 24.23 9.35
CA LEU A 251 -2.45 23.00 9.11
C LEU A 251 -2.68 22.47 7.69
N ALA A 252 -3.92 22.55 7.19
CA ALA A 252 -4.31 22.06 5.87
C ALA A 252 -3.55 22.72 4.71
N ALA A 253 -3.04 23.94 4.90
CA ALA A 253 -2.28 24.66 3.87
C ALA A 253 -0.90 24.06 3.58
N ASN A 254 -0.39 23.18 4.45
CA ASN A 254 0.98 22.66 4.40
C ASN A 254 1.05 21.16 4.10
N ILE A 255 -0.08 20.52 3.79
CA ILE A 255 -0.15 19.09 3.53
C ILE A 255 -0.95 18.81 2.25
N PRO A 256 -0.68 17.70 1.54
CA PRO A 256 -1.49 17.33 0.39
C PRO A 256 -2.89 16.86 0.81
N MET A 257 -3.84 17.00 -0.11
CA MET A 257 -5.22 16.53 0.05
C MET A 257 -5.34 15.01 0.12
N ALA A 258 -4.43 14.27 -0.52
CA ALA A 258 -4.30 12.82 -0.42
C ALA A 258 -2.89 12.42 0.02
N ASP A 259 -2.81 11.29 0.73
CA ASP A 259 -1.54 10.66 1.10
C ASP A 259 -1.03 9.79 -0.07
N ASP A 260 -1.95 9.16 -0.80
CA ASP A 260 -1.68 8.25 -1.90
C ASP A 260 -2.60 8.54 -3.09
N ILE A 261 -2.09 8.29 -4.30
CA ILE A 261 -2.76 8.53 -5.59
C ILE A 261 -2.78 7.22 -6.39
#